data_AF-A0A069CRE6-F1
#
_entry.id   AF-A0A069CRE6-F1
#
_cell.length_a   1.000
_cell.length_b   1.000
_cell.length_c   1.000
_cell.angle_alpha   90.00
_cell.angle_beta   90.00
_cell.angle_gamma   90.00
#
_symmetry.space_group_name_H-M   'P 1'
#
loop_
_entity.id
_entity.type
_entity.pdbx_description
1 polymer ?
#
loop_
_entity_poly.entity_id
_entity_poly.type
_entity_poly.pdbx_seq_one_letter_code
_entity_poly.pdbx_strand_id
1 'polypeptide(L)'
;MKIMKKVKGLLGVSLLVGATCPIGQTISATDTVVPRSGGRVTTITKDNFLDEFTIAKHVDATHPSAQMPQYDASTGILTLTPNLQDQSGSATLNHRVSLLDDFTLKGAIYLGDKLDSAWNDKNAGSSSPGMDPSLMGGGDGIGFAFHPGAIGDIGYSGANMGIGGLKNAFGYKFDTFYNLATAADPNGKDSNHRLGWEQDPTNVLDRPNLGQPNLATGGWPGSPFGAFVKTNGTNGFANHVGASVEYLDKSNILNDAVARAMTADGWDAEGDADKGFIPITFSYLASNQTIRIDYNGGGTSRSGVGYTDTLNVSDEVALSESFALAISAGTGAFFNLQQFKIESFSYTAAKEMSIQKNWLNDDPSMRPANVIAQVLQKNIDGESYLFEEVELTANNNWQATLTELPEFDLDGHELEYIVLEVPVPGYEVSIDSQFDSTYQQYNITLTNRAVNEDDNVDLTLNKIWRGDEASQRPAEIFVELYRNGELLEIVPIVAPKDDAETNQWTMTLTDLLSKDVNGQTYLYTIKEQAVENYQSEIKADGTKFTITNTLNDNGNGAKIDDPDSAPKDTQADSPKVQHLGQQQTGKAAQKPADEQLPLLDKRILWALVVVGAVLVTGAGYMLWRKVR
;
A
#
# COMPACT_ATOMS: atom_id res chain seq x y z
N MET A 1 22.47 50.26 25.44
CA MET A 1 23.86 50.05 24.98
C MET A 1 24.09 48.53 24.93
N LYS A 2 24.20 47.96 23.71
CA LYS A 2 24.91 46.73 23.27
C LYS A 2 24.93 45.49 24.22
N ILE A 3 24.71 44.22 23.85
CA ILE A 3 24.68 43.44 22.59
C ILE A 3 24.09 42.03 22.92
N MET A 4 23.49 41.38 21.92
CA MET A 4 23.00 39.99 21.84
C MET A 4 24.02 38.86 22.15
N LYS A 5 23.58 37.69 22.64
CA LYS A 5 23.55 36.37 21.92
C LYS A 5 23.25 35.14 22.84
N LYS A 6 22.22 34.39 22.43
CA LYS A 6 22.02 32.92 22.27
C LYS A 6 22.44 31.87 23.34
N VAL A 7 21.57 30.84 23.33
CA VAL A 7 21.70 29.40 23.69
C VAL A 7 21.16 28.96 25.05
N LYS A 8 19.98 28.31 25.03
CA LYS A 8 19.62 27.19 25.91
C LYS A 8 18.92 26.13 25.07
N GLY A 9 19.56 24.98 24.89
CA GLY A 9 18.91 23.74 24.45
C GLY A 9 18.12 23.14 25.61
N LEU A 10 16.89 22.74 25.35
CA LEU A 10 16.01 22.06 26.28
C LEU A 10 16.41 20.58 26.38
N LEU A 11 16.83 20.15 27.58
CA LEU A 11 16.43 18.86 28.12
C LEU A 11 14.98 19.01 28.60
N GLY A 12 14.09 18.13 28.16
CA GLY A 12 12.68 18.15 28.54
C GLY A 12 12.12 16.74 28.57
N VAL A 13 12.22 16.12 29.74
CA VAL A 13 11.55 14.87 30.15
C VAL A 13 10.04 15.03 29.97
N SER A 14 9.41 14.19 29.16
CA SER A 14 7.93 14.09 29.12
C SER A 14 7.48 13.03 30.12
N LEU A 15 6.76 13.50 31.14
CA LEU A 15 6.03 12.69 32.11
C LEU A 15 4.96 11.86 31.39
N LEU A 16 5.00 10.54 31.59
CA LEU A 16 3.88 9.63 31.40
C LEU A 16 2.77 10.00 32.40
N VAL A 17 1.61 10.43 31.90
CA VAL A 17 0.36 10.36 32.66
C VAL A 17 -0.41 9.18 32.11
N GLY A 18 -0.45 8.11 32.90
CA GLY A 18 -1.17 6.88 32.57
C GLY A 18 -2.68 7.12 32.52
N ALA A 19 -3.27 6.87 31.36
CA ALA A 19 -4.68 6.54 31.27
C ALA A 19 -4.80 5.02 31.41
N THR A 20 -5.23 4.55 32.58
CA THR A 20 -5.65 3.16 32.78
C THR A 20 -6.92 2.92 31.98
N CYS A 21 -6.83 2.14 30.90
CA CYS A 21 -8.00 1.63 30.18
C CYS A 21 -8.46 0.32 30.85
N PRO A 22 -9.76 0.09 31.08
CA PRO A 22 -10.22 -1.13 31.74
C PRO A 22 -10.04 -2.36 30.84
N ILE A 23 -9.51 -3.41 31.46
CA ILE A 23 -9.43 -4.78 30.95
C ILE A 23 -10.83 -5.32 30.67
N GLY A 24 -11.01 -5.95 29.50
CA GLY A 24 -12.11 -6.88 29.25
C GLY A 24 -13.09 -6.45 28.16
N GLN A 25 -12.70 -6.58 26.90
CA GLN A 25 -13.65 -6.94 25.85
C GLN A 25 -13.09 -8.15 25.09
N THR A 26 -13.78 -9.26 25.26
CA THR A 26 -13.65 -10.48 24.45
C THR A 26 -14.08 -10.12 23.03
N ILE A 27 -13.13 -10.12 22.10
CA ILE A 27 -13.43 -10.04 20.66
C ILE A 27 -13.98 -11.42 20.27
N SER A 28 -15.27 -11.47 19.95
CA SER A 28 -15.96 -12.70 19.55
C SER A 28 -15.69 -12.95 18.07
N ALA A 29 -15.24 -14.15 17.73
CA ALA A 29 -14.94 -14.59 16.37
C ALA A 29 -16.21 -14.71 15.51
N THR A 30 -16.71 -13.59 15.01
CA THR A 30 -17.67 -13.52 13.90
C THR A 30 -17.48 -12.21 13.14
N ASP A 31 -16.25 -11.91 12.72
CA ASP A 31 -16.03 -10.81 11.78
C ASP A 31 -16.23 -11.36 10.37
N THR A 32 -17.43 -11.08 9.85
CA THR A 32 -17.60 -10.95 8.41
C THR A 32 -16.79 -9.70 8.05
N VAL A 33 -15.82 -9.83 7.15
CA VAL A 33 -15.06 -8.69 6.61
C VAL A 33 -16.08 -7.68 6.09
N VAL A 34 -16.21 -6.56 6.78
CA VAL A 34 -16.86 -5.36 6.24
C VAL A 34 -15.70 -4.45 5.91
N PRO A 35 -15.27 -4.39 4.63
CA PRO A 35 -14.26 -3.43 4.22
C PRO A 35 -14.70 -2.04 4.69
N ARG A 36 -13.74 -1.22 5.15
CA ARG A 36 -13.97 0.22 5.04
C ARG A 36 -14.24 0.46 3.55
N SER A 37 -15.42 1.01 3.30
CA SER A 37 -16.08 1.03 2.00
C SER A 37 -15.10 1.36 0.88
N GLY A 38 -15.06 0.56 -0.20
CA GLY A 38 -14.33 0.93 -1.40
C GLY A 38 -13.65 -0.15 -2.23
N GLY A 39 -12.72 -0.91 -1.64
CA GLY A 39 -11.92 -1.90 -2.39
C GLY A 39 -12.74 -3.10 -2.87
N ARG A 40 -12.66 -3.50 -4.15
CA ARG A 40 -13.01 -4.87 -4.53
C ARG A 40 -12.01 -5.79 -3.86
N VAL A 41 -12.50 -6.51 -2.87
CA VAL A 41 -11.75 -7.56 -2.19
C VAL A 41 -11.46 -8.68 -3.19
N THR A 42 -10.19 -8.87 -3.53
CA THR A 42 -9.73 -10.08 -4.21
C THR A 42 -9.80 -11.22 -3.22
N THR A 43 -10.49 -12.30 -3.58
CA THR A 43 -10.51 -13.53 -2.78
C THR A 43 -9.86 -14.65 -3.55
N ILE A 44 -8.72 -15.08 -3.05
CA ILE A 44 -8.00 -16.26 -3.54
C ILE A 44 -8.55 -17.46 -2.78
N THR A 45 -8.87 -18.53 -3.49
CA THR A 45 -9.22 -19.84 -2.93
C THR A 45 -8.33 -20.88 -3.59
N LYS A 46 -8.59 -22.16 -3.32
CA LYS A 46 -7.85 -23.22 -3.99
C LYS A 46 -8.00 -23.22 -5.52
N ASP A 47 -9.11 -22.69 -6.04
CA ASP A 47 -9.48 -22.82 -7.45
C ASP A 47 -8.74 -21.82 -8.36
N ASN A 48 -8.33 -20.67 -7.83
CA ASN A 48 -7.58 -19.62 -8.55
C ASN A 48 -6.19 -19.37 -7.97
N PHE A 49 -5.69 -20.22 -7.06
CA PHE A 49 -4.40 -20.01 -6.41
C PHE A 49 -3.24 -19.82 -7.40
N LEU A 50 -3.18 -20.63 -8.47
CA LEU A 50 -2.09 -20.55 -9.46
C LEU A 50 -2.22 -19.38 -10.45
N ASP A 51 -3.39 -18.73 -10.50
CA ASP A 51 -3.55 -17.48 -11.26
C ASP A 51 -2.94 -16.30 -10.47
N GLU A 52 -2.97 -16.40 -9.14
CA GLU A 52 -2.66 -15.31 -8.21
C GLU A 52 -1.30 -15.46 -7.52
N PHE A 53 -0.75 -16.68 -7.46
CA PHE A 53 0.56 -16.97 -6.87
C PHE A 53 1.52 -17.58 -7.88
N THR A 54 2.76 -17.10 -7.87
CA THR A 54 3.90 -17.73 -8.55
C THR A 54 4.63 -18.65 -7.57
N ILE A 55 4.85 -19.90 -7.97
CA ILE A 55 5.62 -20.88 -7.20
C ILE A 55 7.05 -20.96 -7.73
N ALA A 56 8.04 -20.90 -6.84
CA ALA A 56 9.45 -20.93 -7.19
C ALA A 56 10.29 -21.74 -6.19
N LYS A 57 11.49 -22.13 -6.61
CA LYS A 57 12.54 -22.56 -5.67
C LYS A 57 13.23 -21.33 -5.11
N HIS A 58 13.71 -21.41 -3.88
CA HIS A 58 14.76 -20.49 -3.45
C HIS A 58 16.05 -20.87 -4.16
N VAL A 59 16.48 -20.02 -5.11
CA VAL A 59 17.72 -20.26 -5.85
C VAL A 59 18.89 -19.70 -5.03
N ASP A 60 19.30 -20.44 -4.01
CA ASP A 60 20.53 -20.17 -3.28
C ASP A 60 21.58 -21.27 -3.50
N ALA A 61 22.83 -20.98 -3.16
CA ALA A 61 23.94 -21.92 -3.32
C ALA A 61 23.87 -23.14 -2.37
N THR A 62 22.96 -23.12 -1.39
CA THR A 62 22.80 -24.17 -0.37
C THR A 62 21.79 -25.24 -0.76
N HIS A 63 20.91 -24.99 -1.73
CA HIS A 63 19.88 -25.94 -2.16
C HIS A 63 19.92 -26.26 -3.67
N PRO A 64 21.08 -26.66 -4.24
CA PRO A 64 21.21 -26.89 -5.68
C PRO A 64 20.34 -28.05 -6.22
N SER A 65 19.91 -28.95 -5.33
CA SER A 65 19.07 -30.11 -5.63
C SER A 65 17.60 -29.95 -5.22
N ALA A 66 17.19 -28.76 -4.76
CA ALA A 66 15.81 -28.53 -4.36
C ALA A 66 14.85 -28.91 -5.48
N GLN A 67 13.78 -29.62 -5.14
CA GLN A 67 12.69 -29.94 -6.04
C GLN A 67 11.75 -28.73 -6.17
N MET A 68 11.01 -28.63 -7.27
CA MET A 68 10.02 -27.56 -7.42
C MET A 68 8.88 -27.81 -6.42
N PRO A 69 8.37 -26.78 -5.73
CA PRO A 69 7.16 -26.94 -4.94
C PRO A 69 5.98 -27.37 -5.83
N GLN A 70 5.02 -28.07 -5.25
CA GLN A 70 3.86 -28.60 -5.96
C GLN A 70 2.57 -28.05 -5.38
N TYR A 71 1.59 -27.81 -6.24
CA TYR A 71 0.26 -27.38 -5.83
C TYR A 71 -0.80 -28.34 -6.35
N ASP A 72 -1.65 -28.82 -5.44
CA ASP A 72 -2.82 -29.64 -5.77
C ASP A 72 -4.08 -28.81 -5.65
N ALA A 73 -4.63 -28.41 -6.81
CA ALA A 73 -5.86 -27.61 -6.89
C ALA A 73 -7.11 -28.33 -6.34
N SER A 74 -7.12 -29.66 -6.29
CA SER A 74 -8.27 -30.39 -5.76
C SER A 74 -8.42 -30.24 -4.24
N THR A 75 -7.28 -30.14 -3.55
CA THR A 75 -7.19 -30.06 -2.09
C THR A 75 -6.84 -28.66 -1.59
N GLY A 76 -6.23 -27.82 -2.43
CA GLY A 76 -5.68 -26.52 -2.04
C GLY A 76 -4.31 -26.61 -1.35
N ILE A 77 -3.63 -27.75 -1.45
CA ILE A 77 -2.37 -28.00 -0.77
C ILE A 77 -1.20 -27.51 -1.64
N LEU A 78 -0.49 -26.51 -1.14
CA LEU A 78 0.86 -26.13 -1.57
C LEU A 78 1.89 -26.91 -0.75
N THR A 79 2.61 -27.81 -1.39
CA THR A 79 3.77 -28.48 -0.80
C THR A 79 5.03 -27.68 -1.11
N LEU A 80 5.55 -26.99 -0.09
CA LEU A 80 6.74 -26.12 -0.20
C LEU A 80 8.02 -26.93 -0.27
N THR A 81 8.15 -27.97 0.55
CA THR A 81 9.30 -28.89 0.50
C THR A 81 8.83 -30.34 0.69
N PRO A 82 9.38 -31.31 -0.07
CA PRO A 82 9.20 -32.72 0.24
C PRO A 82 9.99 -33.09 1.52
N ASN A 83 9.73 -34.27 2.08
CA ASN A 83 10.43 -34.80 3.26
C ASN A 83 11.85 -35.28 2.92
N LEU A 84 12.69 -34.39 2.39
CA LEU A 84 14.07 -34.63 1.97
C LEU A 84 14.99 -33.51 2.46
N GLN A 85 16.28 -33.82 2.52
CA GLN A 85 17.33 -32.83 2.81
C GLN A 85 17.53 -31.86 1.64
N ASP A 86 18.09 -30.69 1.96
CA ASP A 86 18.53 -29.67 1.00
C ASP A 86 17.42 -29.25 0.01
N GLN A 87 16.22 -29.00 0.53
CA GLN A 87 15.07 -28.49 -0.23
C GLN A 87 14.78 -27.04 0.11
N SER A 88 14.23 -26.31 -0.85
CA SER A 88 13.69 -24.99 -0.57
C SER A 88 12.64 -24.59 -1.60
N GLY A 89 11.55 -24.00 -1.10
CA GLY A 89 10.39 -23.68 -1.89
C GLY A 89 9.66 -22.44 -1.41
N SER A 90 9.08 -21.70 -2.34
CA SER A 90 8.27 -20.53 -2.08
C SER A 90 7.05 -20.44 -2.99
N ALA A 91 6.04 -19.70 -2.51
CA ALA A 91 4.99 -19.11 -3.33
C ALA A 91 4.89 -17.62 -3.01
N THR A 92 4.85 -16.78 -4.05
CA THR A 92 4.75 -15.32 -3.94
C THR A 92 3.49 -14.83 -4.61
N LEU A 93 2.77 -13.93 -3.94
CA LEU A 93 1.58 -13.31 -4.51
C LEU A 93 1.97 -12.42 -5.70
N ASN A 94 1.22 -12.48 -6.79
CA ASN A 94 1.48 -11.73 -8.03
C ASN A 94 1.05 -10.25 -7.94
N HIS A 95 0.53 -9.83 -6.79
CA HIS A 95 0.02 -8.50 -6.52
C HIS A 95 0.51 -8.01 -5.15
N ARG A 96 0.39 -6.70 -4.91
CA ARG A 96 0.64 -6.12 -3.59
C ARG A 96 -0.64 -6.06 -2.78
N VAL A 97 -0.52 -6.35 -1.50
CA VAL A 97 -1.57 -6.26 -0.50
C VAL A 97 -1.59 -4.83 0.04
N SER A 98 -2.66 -4.08 -0.20
CA SER A 98 -2.89 -2.79 0.47
C SER A 98 -3.02 -2.99 1.98
N LEU A 99 -2.34 -2.14 2.76
CA LEU A 99 -2.45 -2.05 4.21
C LEU A 99 -3.33 -0.86 4.66
N LEU A 100 -3.98 -0.19 3.71
CA LEU A 100 -5.05 0.78 3.98
C LEU A 100 -6.38 0.09 4.33
N ASP A 101 -6.52 -1.16 3.89
CA ASP A 101 -7.67 -2.01 4.14
C ASP A 101 -7.30 -3.22 5.00
N ASP A 102 -8.32 -3.80 5.62
CA ASP A 102 -8.17 -5.07 6.34
C ASP A 102 -7.91 -6.19 5.32
N PHE A 103 -7.07 -7.16 5.68
CA PHE A 103 -6.92 -8.42 4.93
C PHE A 103 -7.06 -9.63 5.84
N THR A 104 -7.40 -10.78 5.28
CA THR A 104 -7.46 -12.05 6.02
C THR A 104 -7.01 -13.23 5.15
N LEU A 105 -5.95 -13.93 5.59
CA LEU A 105 -5.47 -15.19 5.02
C LEU A 105 -5.84 -16.34 5.97
N LYS A 106 -6.68 -17.26 5.50
CA LYS A 106 -7.10 -18.48 6.18
C LYS A 106 -6.51 -19.70 5.50
N GLY A 107 -6.07 -20.65 6.30
CA GLY A 107 -5.62 -21.93 5.80
C GLY A 107 -5.21 -22.85 6.93
N ALA A 108 -4.34 -23.80 6.59
CA ALA A 108 -3.73 -24.69 7.56
C ALA A 108 -2.29 -25.00 7.17
N ILE A 109 -1.47 -25.33 8.16
CA ILE A 109 -0.08 -25.74 7.95
C ILE A 109 0.15 -27.18 8.37
N TYR A 110 1.02 -27.86 7.64
CA TYR A 110 1.61 -29.13 8.03
C TYR A 110 3.12 -28.92 8.17
N LEU A 111 3.63 -29.05 9.39
CA LEU A 111 5.04 -28.79 9.72
C LEU A 111 5.92 -30.04 9.68
N GLY A 112 5.34 -31.19 9.34
CA GLY A 112 6.02 -32.48 9.27
C GLY A 112 5.68 -33.41 10.42
N ASP A 113 6.53 -34.42 10.57
CA ASP A 113 6.37 -35.54 11.51
C ASP A 113 7.57 -35.70 12.46
N LYS A 114 8.54 -34.78 12.38
CA LYS A 114 9.77 -34.79 13.19
C LYS A 114 9.98 -33.45 13.88
N LEU A 115 10.58 -33.51 15.06
CA LEU A 115 11.20 -32.35 15.72
C LEU A 115 12.72 -32.42 15.56
N ASP A 116 13.41 -31.30 15.75
CA ASP A 116 14.88 -31.24 15.78
C ASP A 116 15.49 -32.22 16.82
N SER A 117 14.86 -32.37 17.98
CA SER A 117 15.26 -33.28 19.06
C SER A 117 15.39 -34.76 18.65
N ALA A 118 14.71 -35.20 17.59
CA ALA A 118 14.78 -36.60 17.14
C ALA A 118 16.20 -37.03 16.76
N TRP A 119 17.08 -36.11 16.36
CA TRP A 119 18.49 -36.42 16.11
C TRP A 119 19.22 -36.82 17.39
N ASN A 120 18.99 -36.08 18.48
CA ASN A 120 19.59 -36.38 19.78
C ASN A 120 19.10 -37.73 20.31
N ASP A 121 17.82 -38.03 20.16
CA ASP A 121 17.22 -39.29 20.60
C ASP A 121 17.79 -40.49 19.84
N LYS A 122 17.92 -40.39 18.52
CA LYS A 122 18.45 -41.46 17.67
C LYS A 122 19.97 -41.65 17.83
N ASN A 123 20.69 -40.62 18.25
CA ASN A 123 22.13 -40.67 18.51
C ASN A 123 22.47 -40.84 20.01
N ALA A 124 21.48 -41.09 20.86
CA ALA A 124 21.68 -41.20 22.30
C ALA A 124 22.72 -42.29 22.63
N GLY A 125 23.78 -41.88 23.34
CA GLY A 125 24.88 -42.78 23.72
C GLY A 125 25.89 -43.08 22.61
N SER A 126 25.77 -42.47 21.42
CA SER A 126 26.78 -42.56 20.37
C SER A 126 27.99 -41.68 20.70
N SER A 127 29.20 -42.23 20.51
CA SER A 127 30.46 -41.46 20.58
C SER A 127 30.83 -40.80 19.26
N SER A 128 30.11 -41.14 18.18
CA SER A 128 30.25 -40.55 16.85
C SER A 128 28.86 -40.41 16.23
N PRO A 129 28.15 -39.31 16.50
CA PRO A 129 26.81 -39.09 15.94
C PRO A 129 26.81 -39.16 14.41
N GLY A 130 25.83 -39.85 13.85
CA GLY A 130 25.68 -39.99 12.40
C GLY A 130 24.92 -38.81 11.79
N MET A 131 25.21 -38.53 10.52
CA MET A 131 24.53 -37.51 9.69
C MET A 131 23.67 -38.11 8.57
N ASP A 132 23.40 -39.42 8.65
CA ASP A 132 22.53 -40.12 7.69
C ASP A 132 21.07 -39.63 7.82
N PRO A 133 20.33 -39.45 6.71
CA PRO A 133 18.95 -38.99 6.72
C PRO A 133 18.03 -39.73 7.71
N SER A 134 18.21 -41.03 7.90
CA SER A 134 17.40 -41.84 8.83
C SER A 134 17.55 -41.41 10.30
N LEU A 135 18.68 -40.79 10.62
CA LEU A 135 19.04 -40.33 11.95
C LEU A 135 18.64 -38.87 12.20
N MET A 136 18.26 -38.12 11.17
CA MET A 136 17.99 -36.69 11.29
C MET A 136 16.62 -36.41 11.93
N GLY A 137 16.50 -35.20 12.46
CA GLY A 137 15.25 -34.63 12.97
C GLY A 137 14.57 -33.70 11.96
N GLY A 138 13.57 -32.98 12.47
CA GLY A 138 12.76 -32.03 11.71
C GLY A 138 13.36 -30.63 11.61
N GLY A 139 13.07 -29.95 10.52
CA GLY A 139 13.48 -28.59 10.22
C GLY A 139 13.04 -28.19 8.80
N ASP A 140 13.16 -26.92 8.41
CA ASP A 140 13.48 -25.78 9.27
C ASP A 140 12.18 -25.13 9.80
N GLY A 141 11.15 -25.01 8.96
CA GLY A 141 9.88 -24.37 9.29
C GLY A 141 9.29 -23.59 8.11
N ILE A 142 8.11 -23.01 8.33
CA ILE A 142 7.39 -22.23 7.32
C ILE A 142 7.35 -20.75 7.74
N GLY A 143 7.80 -19.87 6.87
CA GLY A 143 7.74 -18.42 7.04
C GLY A 143 6.74 -17.75 6.10
N PHE A 144 6.03 -16.75 6.63
CA PHE A 144 5.16 -15.84 5.90
C PHE A 144 5.75 -14.44 6.03
N ALA A 145 6.15 -13.84 4.92
CA ALA A 145 6.78 -12.53 4.87
C ALA A 145 5.90 -11.53 4.10
N PHE A 146 5.64 -10.38 4.72
CA PHE A 146 5.13 -9.19 4.06
C PHE A 146 6.30 -8.23 3.92
N HIS A 147 6.59 -7.76 2.70
CA HIS A 147 7.68 -6.80 2.49
C HIS A 147 7.37 -5.69 1.47
N PRO A 148 8.04 -4.52 1.59
CA PRO A 148 7.86 -3.42 0.65
C PRO A 148 8.67 -3.60 -0.64
N GLY A 149 9.55 -4.62 -0.71
CA GLY A 149 10.36 -4.95 -1.90
C GLY A 149 9.54 -5.36 -3.14
N ALA A 150 10.21 -5.80 -4.20
CA ALA A 150 9.55 -6.14 -5.46
C ALA A 150 8.71 -7.42 -5.32
N ILE A 151 7.61 -7.52 -6.07
CA ILE A 151 6.84 -8.77 -6.18
C ILE A 151 7.78 -9.90 -6.62
N GLY A 152 7.66 -11.05 -5.97
CA GLY A 152 8.51 -12.22 -6.25
C GLY A 152 9.81 -12.27 -5.45
N ASP A 153 10.21 -11.19 -4.76
CA ASP A 153 11.35 -11.25 -3.83
C ASP A 153 11.03 -12.23 -2.68
N ILE A 154 12.05 -12.99 -2.26
CA ILE A 154 11.96 -13.98 -1.19
C ILE A 154 13.17 -13.86 -0.27
N GLY A 155 12.99 -14.08 1.04
CA GLY A 155 14.09 -14.11 2.00
C GLY A 155 14.92 -15.38 1.90
N TYR A 156 16.04 -15.43 2.61
CA TYR A 156 16.92 -16.59 2.63
C TYR A 156 16.33 -17.76 3.42
N SER A 157 16.59 -18.98 2.94
CA SER A 157 16.25 -20.26 3.57
C SER A 157 16.96 -20.50 4.92
N GLY A 158 16.74 -21.67 5.55
CA GLY A 158 17.36 -22.00 6.83
C GLY A 158 16.90 -21.08 7.97
N ALA A 159 17.82 -20.65 8.83
CA ALA A 159 17.52 -19.84 10.02
C ALA A 159 16.81 -18.49 9.73
N ASN A 160 16.95 -17.95 8.52
CA ASN A 160 16.26 -16.72 8.11
C ASN A 160 14.82 -16.97 7.62
N MET A 161 14.42 -18.23 7.47
CA MET A 161 13.04 -18.71 7.28
C MET A 161 12.26 -18.06 6.13
N GLY A 162 12.94 -17.67 5.06
CA GLY A 162 12.32 -16.97 3.93
C GLY A 162 11.86 -15.55 4.25
N ILE A 163 12.20 -15.02 5.42
CA ILE A 163 11.89 -13.66 5.88
C ILE A 163 13.17 -12.80 5.87
N GLY A 164 14.21 -13.27 6.56
CA GLY A 164 15.48 -12.55 6.63
C GLY A 164 16.15 -12.42 5.26
N GLY A 165 16.65 -11.23 4.95
CA GLY A 165 17.14 -10.83 3.63
C GLY A 165 16.19 -9.90 2.89
N LEU A 166 14.88 -9.97 3.17
CA LEU A 166 13.91 -8.96 2.75
C LEU A 166 14.10 -7.73 3.63
N LYS A 167 14.10 -6.52 3.05
CA LYS A 167 14.32 -5.27 3.81
C LYS A 167 13.01 -4.68 4.29
N ASN A 168 13.00 -4.13 5.52
CA ASN A 168 11.82 -3.50 6.12
C ASN A 168 10.57 -4.40 6.10
N ALA A 169 10.77 -5.70 6.20
CA ALA A 169 9.71 -6.70 6.17
C ALA A 169 9.20 -6.96 7.59
N PHE A 170 7.95 -7.38 7.67
CA PHE A 170 7.43 -8.06 8.86
C PHE A 170 6.87 -9.41 8.44
N GLY A 171 6.80 -10.35 9.37
CA GLY A 171 6.33 -11.68 9.06
C GLY A 171 6.09 -12.52 10.30
N TYR A 172 5.65 -13.74 10.06
CA TYR A 172 5.47 -14.74 11.10
C TYR A 172 6.09 -16.06 10.64
N LYS A 173 6.85 -16.70 11.52
CA LYS A 173 7.42 -18.03 11.26
C LYS A 173 6.83 -19.06 12.19
N PHE A 174 6.60 -20.25 11.65
CA PHE A 174 6.32 -21.49 12.38
C PHE A 174 7.57 -22.36 12.30
N ASP A 175 8.37 -22.30 13.34
CA ASP A 175 9.73 -22.79 13.36
C ASP A 175 9.81 -24.14 14.08
N THR A 176 10.50 -25.10 13.47
CA THR A 176 10.69 -26.47 13.98
C THR A 176 12.13 -26.80 14.29
N PHE A 177 13.07 -25.88 14.02
CA PHE A 177 14.49 -26.08 14.23
C PHE A 177 15.09 -24.91 15.01
N TYR A 178 15.59 -25.19 16.21
CA TYR A 178 16.17 -24.14 17.02
C TYR A 178 17.58 -23.71 16.55
N ASN A 179 17.72 -22.45 16.16
CA ASN A 179 18.97 -21.81 15.77
C ASN A 179 19.64 -21.01 16.91
N LEU A 180 20.95 -21.19 17.07
CA LEU A 180 21.80 -20.27 17.84
C LEU A 180 22.13 -19.03 17.01
N ALA A 181 22.35 -17.90 17.67
CA ALA A 181 22.78 -16.67 17.01
C ALA A 181 24.04 -16.91 16.19
N THR A 182 24.02 -16.43 14.95
CA THR A 182 25.17 -16.42 14.05
C THR A 182 25.41 -15.00 13.58
N ALA A 183 26.59 -14.45 13.89
CA ALA A 183 26.96 -13.11 13.47
C ALA A 183 27.13 -13.06 11.94
N ALA A 184 26.85 -11.89 11.36
CA ALA A 184 27.12 -11.62 9.95
C ALA A 184 28.61 -11.84 9.63
N ASP A 185 28.90 -12.67 8.62
CA ASP A 185 30.26 -12.93 8.15
C ASP A 185 30.38 -12.50 6.67
N PRO A 186 31.07 -11.41 6.32
CA PRO A 186 31.26 -10.99 4.94
C PRO A 186 31.88 -12.06 4.02
N ASN A 187 32.62 -13.02 4.58
CA ASN A 187 33.22 -14.15 3.87
C ASN A 187 32.40 -15.45 3.99
N GLY A 188 31.15 -15.34 4.50
CA GLY A 188 30.22 -16.45 4.62
C GLY A 188 30.05 -17.18 3.29
N LYS A 189 29.90 -18.50 3.38
CA LYS A 189 29.85 -19.43 2.24
C LYS A 189 28.71 -19.12 1.25
N ASP A 190 27.66 -18.44 1.70
CA ASP A 190 26.49 -18.03 0.92
C ASP A 190 25.90 -16.72 1.48
N SER A 191 24.88 -16.18 0.82
CA SER A 191 24.25 -14.91 1.24
C SER A 191 23.54 -15.00 2.59
N ASN A 192 23.02 -16.18 2.96
CA ASN A 192 22.35 -16.42 4.24
C ASN A 192 23.35 -16.27 5.40
N HIS A 193 24.51 -16.93 5.29
CA HIS A 193 25.59 -16.84 6.28
C HIS A 193 26.28 -15.47 6.27
N ARG A 194 26.29 -14.77 5.12
CA ARG A 194 26.75 -13.38 5.06
C ARG A 194 25.85 -12.42 5.84
N LEU A 195 24.54 -12.68 5.87
CA LEU A 195 23.60 -11.90 6.65
C LEU A 195 23.69 -12.23 8.15
N GLY A 196 23.81 -13.52 8.49
CA GLY A 196 23.66 -14.00 9.85
C GLY A 196 22.20 -14.02 10.31
N TRP A 197 21.97 -14.35 11.57
CA TRP A 197 20.63 -14.42 12.18
C TRP A 197 20.71 -14.31 13.71
N GLU A 198 19.63 -13.82 14.31
CA GLU A 198 19.45 -13.79 15.76
C GLU A 198 19.24 -15.20 16.33
N GLN A 199 19.58 -15.39 17.60
CA GLN A 199 19.24 -16.60 18.33
C GLN A 199 17.72 -16.74 18.43
N ASP A 200 17.20 -17.94 18.23
CA ASP A 200 15.78 -18.17 18.43
C ASP A 200 15.35 -17.97 19.90
N PRO A 201 14.12 -17.51 20.14
CA PRO A 201 13.66 -17.21 21.48
C PRO A 201 13.73 -18.45 22.39
N THR A 202 14.24 -18.29 23.62
CA THR A 202 14.25 -19.37 24.62
C THR A 202 13.63 -18.95 25.93
N ASN A 203 12.86 -19.84 26.54
CA ASN A 203 12.70 -19.82 27.99
C ASN A 203 13.89 -20.55 28.62
N VAL A 204 14.57 -19.88 29.58
CA VAL A 204 15.73 -20.43 30.31
C VAL A 204 15.37 -21.72 31.06
N LEU A 205 14.08 -21.96 31.33
CA LEU A 205 13.56 -23.14 32.04
C LEU A 205 13.40 -24.39 31.16
N ASP A 206 13.40 -24.30 29.83
CA ASP A 206 13.31 -25.45 28.90
C ASP A 206 14.68 -26.06 28.57
N ARG A 207 15.65 -25.91 29.47
CA ARG A 207 17.05 -26.37 29.28
C ARG A 207 17.42 -27.61 30.10
N PRO A 208 16.80 -28.80 29.94
CA PRO A 208 17.21 -29.95 30.75
C PRO A 208 18.45 -30.69 30.24
N ASN A 209 18.95 -30.47 29.01
CA ASN A 209 20.17 -31.15 28.54
C ASN A 209 20.87 -30.40 27.39
N LEU A 210 21.79 -29.50 27.74
CA LEU A 210 22.84 -29.06 26.80
C LEU A 210 24.00 -30.06 26.90
N GLY A 211 23.89 -31.21 26.22
CA GLY A 211 25.05 -32.06 25.95
C GLY A 211 26.07 -31.27 25.11
N GLN A 212 27.36 -31.49 25.34
CA GLN A 212 28.43 -30.67 24.74
C GLN A 212 28.36 -30.59 23.21
N PRO A 213 28.74 -29.44 22.62
CA PRO A 213 28.61 -29.17 21.20
C PRO A 213 29.70 -29.91 20.42
N ASN A 214 29.31 -30.62 19.36
CA ASN A 214 30.24 -30.85 18.25
C ASN A 214 29.66 -30.46 16.88
N LEU A 215 28.49 -29.80 16.86
CA LEU A 215 28.00 -29.08 15.70
C LEU A 215 27.87 -27.62 16.09
N ALA A 216 28.57 -26.75 15.36
CA ALA A 216 28.55 -25.30 15.58
C ALA A 216 27.23 -24.64 15.13
N THR A 217 26.24 -25.41 14.67
CA THR A 217 25.03 -24.93 14.00
C THR A 217 23.78 -25.68 14.45
N GLY A 218 23.22 -25.31 15.62
CA GLY A 218 21.82 -25.60 16.04
C GLY A 218 21.43 -27.07 16.27
N GLY A 219 20.28 -27.31 16.89
CA GLY A 219 19.76 -28.64 17.24
C GLY A 219 19.74 -28.91 18.76
N TRP A 220 18.87 -28.20 19.47
CA TRP A 220 18.65 -28.36 20.92
C TRP A 220 17.25 -28.94 21.16
N PRO A 221 16.84 -29.37 22.38
CA PRO A 221 15.47 -29.84 22.63
C PRO A 221 14.46 -28.67 22.65
N GLY A 222 14.43 -27.87 21.58
CA GLY A 222 13.49 -26.78 21.39
C GLY A 222 12.09 -27.33 21.14
N SER A 223 11.09 -26.71 21.76
CA SER A 223 9.74 -26.91 21.27
C SER A 223 9.56 -26.10 19.99
N PRO A 224 8.90 -26.65 18.95
CA PRO A 224 8.54 -25.85 17.80
C PRO A 224 7.73 -24.65 18.27
N PHE A 225 7.88 -23.51 17.62
CA PHE A 225 7.30 -22.25 18.08
C PHE A 225 6.81 -21.39 16.92
N GLY A 226 5.88 -20.50 17.23
CA GLY A 226 5.53 -19.38 16.38
C GLY A 226 6.16 -18.09 16.91
N ALA A 227 6.60 -17.23 16.01
CA ALA A 227 7.10 -15.90 16.37
C ALA A 227 6.94 -14.89 15.23
N PHE A 228 6.64 -13.66 15.60
CA PHE A 228 6.79 -12.52 14.70
C PHE A 228 8.26 -12.19 14.47
N VAL A 229 8.54 -11.76 13.25
CA VAL A 229 9.87 -11.32 12.79
C VAL A 229 9.73 -9.96 12.13
N LYS A 230 10.66 -9.04 12.43
CA LYS A 230 10.87 -7.80 11.67
C LYS A 230 12.29 -7.77 11.10
N THR A 231 12.45 -7.23 9.90
CA THR A 231 13.75 -7.07 9.28
C THR A 231 14.16 -5.61 9.15
N ASN A 232 15.45 -5.33 9.28
CA ASN A 232 15.94 -3.96 9.12
C ASN A 232 15.96 -3.50 7.65
N GLY A 233 16.00 -2.19 7.42
CA GLY A 233 16.06 -1.62 6.07
C GLY A 233 17.43 -1.63 5.39
N THR A 234 18.50 -1.97 6.11
CA THR A 234 19.87 -1.91 5.55
C THR A 234 20.16 -3.14 4.71
N ASN A 235 20.00 -4.32 5.31
CA ASN A 235 20.35 -5.61 4.71
C ASN A 235 19.30 -6.69 4.95
N GLY A 236 18.17 -6.36 5.60
CA GLY A 236 17.11 -7.32 5.87
C GLY A 236 17.43 -8.27 7.02
N PHE A 237 18.33 -7.92 7.94
CA PHE A 237 18.59 -8.76 9.11
C PHE A 237 17.33 -8.93 9.95
N ALA A 238 16.92 -10.18 10.16
CA ALA A 238 15.73 -10.56 10.90
C ALA A 238 15.97 -10.53 12.41
N ASN A 239 15.05 -9.89 13.14
CA ASN A 239 14.98 -9.95 14.60
C ASN A 239 13.60 -10.44 15.02
N HIS A 240 13.54 -11.20 16.10
CA HIS A 240 12.28 -11.58 16.70
C HIS A 240 11.65 -10.37 17.38
N VAL A 241 10.33 -10.23 17.26
CA VAL A 241 9.59 -9.16 17.94
C VAL A 241 8.38 -9.72 18.67
N GLY A 242 8.05 -9.11 19.81
CA GLY A 242 7.04 -9.63 20.73
C GLY A 242 7.63 -10.09 22.06
N ALA A 243 6.83 -10.03 23.12
CA ALA A 243 7.27 -10.28 24.49
C ALA A 243 7.23 -11.76 24.89
N SER A 244 6.67 -12.65 24.06
CA SER A 244 6.49 -14.07 24.37
C SER A 244 6.78 -14.99 23.21
N VAL A 245 7.36 -16.15 23.54
CA VAL A 245 7.49 -17.30 22.64
C VAL A 245 6.20 -18.08 22.70
N GLU A 246 5.55 -18.29 21.56
CA GLU A 246 4.32 -19.07 21.49
C GLU A 246 4.65 -20.48 21.00
N TYR A 247 4.79 -21.40 21.96
CA TYR A 247 5.14 -22.80 21.64
C TYR A 247 3.97 -23.54 20.98
N LEU A 248 4.28 -24.26 19.90
CA LEU A 248 3.32 -25.11 19.21
C LEU A 248 3.11 -26.40 20.02
N ASP A 249 1.90 -26.94 19.98
CA ASP A 249 1.64 -28.26 20.55
C ASP A 249 2.37 -29.33 19.72
N LYS A 250 3.40 -29.92 20.33
CA LYS A 250 4.17 -31.03 19.76
C LYS A 250 3.28 -32.20 19.39
N SER A 251 2.17 -32.44 20.08
CA SER A 251 1.28 -33.55 19.79
C SER A 251 0.63 -33.44 18.41
N ASN A 252 0.44 -32.23 17.89
CA ASN A 252 -0.07 -31.99 16.54
C ASN A 252 0.98 -32.24 15.44
N ILE A 253 2.24 -32.43 15.82
CA ILE A 253 3.37 -32.74 14.91
C ILE A 253 3.82 -34.19 15.11
N LEU A 254 3.86 -34.65 16.37
CA LEU A 254 4.40 -35.94 16.80
C LEU A 254 3.29 -36.92 17.18
N ASN A 255 2.70 -37.61 16.20
CA ASN A 255 2.08 -38.93 16.39
C ASN A 255 1.73 -39.60 15.04
N ASP A 256 1.52 -40.92 15.07
CA ASP A 256 1.14 -41.70 13.87
C ASP A 256 -0.21 -41.30 13.26
N ALA A 257 -1.11 -40.71 14.04
CA ALA A 257 -2.41 -40.25 13.56
C ALA A 257 -2.32 -38.93 12.77
N VAL A 258 -1.26 -38.14 12.95
CA VAL A 258 -0.98 -36.90 12.19
C VAL A 258 0.11 -37.08 11.13
N ALA A 259 1.00 -38.08 11.27
CA ALA A 259 2.04 -38.37 10.29
C ALA A 259 1.45 -38.80 8.94
N ARG A 260 1.89 -38.17 7.85
CA ARG A 260 1.41 -38.46 6.50
C ARG A 260 2.24 -39.54 5.83
N ALA A 261 1.59 -40.41 5.06
CA ALA A 261 2.30 -41.40 4.25
C ALA A 261 3.14 -40.71 3.16
N MET A 262 4.38 -41.15 2.97
CA MET A 262 5.29 -40.58 1.96
C MET A 262 5.67 -41.60 0.89
N THR A 263 5.88 -41.12 -0.32
CA THR A 263 6.57 -41.84 -1.39
C THR A 263 8.10 -41.80 -1.19
N ALA A 264 8.82 -42.65 -1.93
CA ALA A 264 10.28 -42.74 -1.83
C ALA A 264 11.04 -41.46 -2.23
N ASP A 265 10.41 -40.60 -3.05
CA ASP A 265 10.91 -39.28 -3.46
C ASP A 265 10.51 -38.15 -2.48
N GLY A 266 9.94 -38.51 -1.32
CA GLY A 266 9.65 -37.59 -0.22
C GLY A 266 8.37 -36.78 -0.37
N TRP A 267 7.58 -37.02 -1.42
CA TRP A 267 6.27 -36.40 -1.59
C TRP A 267 5.21 -37.12 -0.78
N ASP A 268 4.12 -36.39 -0.56
CA ASP A 268 2.95 -36.90 0.14
C ASP A 268 2.18 -37.92 -0.72
N ALA A 269 1.88 -39.06 -0.13
CA ALA A 269 1.05 -40.13 -0.70
C ALA A 269 -0.29 -40.28 0.05
N GLU A 270 -0.56 -39.41 1.03
CA GLU A 270 -1.70 -39.51 1.93
C GLU A 270 -3.03 -39.30 1.20
N GLY A 271 -4.00 -40.19 1.47
CA GLY A 271 -5.34 -40.11 0.88
C GLY A 271 -6.27 -39.14 1.61
N ASP A 272 -5.95 -38.81 2.86
CA ASP A 272 -6.67 -37.83 3.67
C ASP A 272 -5.96 -36.47 3.63
N ALA A 273 -6.53 -35.55 2.85
CA ALA A 273 -6.00 -34.21 2.63
C ALA A 273 -6.09 -33.27 3.84
N ASP A 274 -6.74 -33.69 4.94
CA ASP A 274 -6.86 -32.90 6.18
C ASP A 274 -5.96 -33.46 7.30
N LYS A 275 -5.39 -34.65 7.11
CA LYS A 275 -4.59 -35.31 8.14
C LYS A 275 -3.35 -34.49 8.49
N GLY A 276 -3.23 -34.20 9.79
CA GLY A 276 -2.10 -33.49 10.40
C GLY A 276 -2.08 -31.97 10.15
N PHE A 277 -3.01 -31.42 9.40
CA PHE A 277 -3.08 -29.97 9.16
C PHE A 277 -3.59 -29.24 10.40
N ILE A 278 -2.93 -28.12 10.71
CA ILE A 278 -3.27 -27.26 11.84
C ILE A 278 -3.80 -25.93 11.31
N PRO A 279 -5.03 -25.51 11.65
CA PRO A 279 -5.61 -24.27 11.17
C PRO A 279 -4.77 -23.04 11.58
N ILE A 280 -4.61 -22.11 10.65
CA ILE A 280 -3.99 -20.80 10.88
C ILE A 280 -4.84 -19.70 10.26
N THR A 281 -4.85 -18.52 10.89
CA THR A 281 -5.47 -17.33 10.32
C THR A 281 -4.60 -16.12 10.59
N PHE A 282 -4.29 -15.38 9.53
CA PHE A 282 -3.63 -14.09 9.59
C PHE A 282 -4.70 -13.04 9.31
N SER A 283 -4.91 -12.11 10.24
CA SER A 283 -5.85 -10.99 10.08
C SER A 283 -5.12 -9.68 10.33
N TYR A 284 -5.19 -8.76 9.37
CA TYR A 284 -4.70 -7.40 9.55
C TYR A 284 -5.86 -6.43 9.70
N LEU A 285 -5.73 -5.55 10.69
CA LEU A 285 -6.71 -4.51 11.00
C LEU A 285 -6.08 -3.15 10.69
N ALA A 286 -6.53 -2.51 9.60
CA ALA A 286 -6.05 -1.20 9.17
C ALA A 286 -6.37 -0.10 10.19
N SER A 287 -7.48 -0.25 10.93
CA SER A 287 -7.93 0.71 11.95
C SER A 287 -6.89 1.01 13.04
N ASN A 288 -6.01 0.06 13.34
CA ASN A 288 -4.94 0.19 14.34
C ASN A 288 -3.60 -0.40 13.87
N GLN A 289 -3.47 -0.67 12.57
CA GLN A 289 -2.27 -1.21 11.92
C GLN A 289 -1.69 -2.42 12.68
N THR A 290 -2.56 -3.36 13.04
CA THR A 290 -2.18 -4.55 13.82
C THR A 290 -2.45 -5.81 13.01
N ILE A 291 -1.44 -6.67 12.88
CA ILE A 291 -1.59 -8.03 12.40
C ILE A 291 -1.81 -8.98 13.57
N ARG A 292 -2.75 -9.90 13.41
CA ARG A 292 -3.14 -10.94 14.36
C ARG A 292 -2.96 -12.30 13.73
N ILE A 293 -2.32 -13.22 14.44
CA ILE A 293 -2.16 -14.61 14.05
C ILE A 293 -2.94 -15.48 15.03
N ASP A 294 -3.92 -16.22 14.53
CA ASP A 294 -4.57 -17.30 15.28
C ASP A 294 -4.01 -18.64 14.81
N TYR A 295 -3.40 -19.38 15.74
CA TYR A 295 -2.94 -20.74 15.53
C TYR A 295 -3.90 -21.72 16.23
N ASN A 296 -4.33 -22.76 15.52
CA ASN A 296 -5.22 -23.82 15.98
C ASN A 296 -6.51 -23.29 16.64
N GLY A 297 -7.17 -22.32 16.00
CA GLY A 297 -8.42 -21.73 16.49
C GLY A 297 -8.26 -20.55 17.45
N GLY A 298 -7.02 -20.15 17.76
CA GLY A 298 -6.74 -18.97 18.59
C GLY A 298 -6.97 -19.22 20.08
N GLY A 299 -6.77 -18.18 20.90
CA GLY A 299 -7.09 -18.22 22.33
C GLY A 299 -6.09 -17.49 23.23
N THR A 300 -6.44 -17.40 24.51
CA THR A 300 -5.65 -16.69 25.54
C THR A 300 -4.70 -17.60 26.33
N SER A 301 -4.64 -18.91 26.00
CA SER A 301 -3.96 -19.92 26.81
C SER A 301 -2.80 -20.57 26.07
N ARG A 302 -1.60 -20.46 26.64
CA ARG A 302 -0.32 -21.03 26.14
C ARG A 302 -0.17 -22.55 26.34
N SER A 303 -1.29 -23.27 26.47
CA SER A 303 -1.33 -24.68 26.89
C SER A 303 -1.82 -25.59 25.77
N GLY A 304 -1.11 -25.67 24.65
CA GLY A 304 -1.28 -26.73 23.65
C GLY A 304 -2.61 -26.81 22.90
N VAL A 305 -3.58 -25.94 23.16
CA VAL A 305 -4.92 -25.97 22.52
C VAL A 305 -5.05 -24.97 21.35
N GLY A 306 -4.11 -24.04 21.22
CA GLY A 306 -4.14 -22.94 20.24
C GLY A 306 -3.82 -21.59 20.91
N TYR A 307 -3.37 -20.61 20.14
CA TYR A 307 -3.01 -19.28 20.68
C TYR A 307 -3.27 -18.17 19.67
N THR A 308 -3.39 -16.95 20.18
CA THR A 308 -3.44 -15.73 19.40
C THR A 308 -2.22 -14.86 19.70
N ASP A 309 -1.50 -14.46 18.66
CA ASP A 309 -0.41 -13.49 18.75
C ASP A 309 -0.73 -12.22 17.95
N THR A 310 -0.22 -11.07 18.38
CA THR A 310 -0.44 -9.80 17.70
C THR A 310 0.83 -8.94 17.59
N LEU A 311 0.95 -8.23 16.47
CA LEU A 311 2.03 -7.29 16.22
C LEU A 311 1.47 -5.99 15.65
N ASN A 312 1.84 -4.87 16.26
CA ASN A 312 1.63 -3.57 15.64
C ASN A 312 2.72 -3.33 14.57
N VAL A 313 2.27 -2.99 13.37
CA VAL A 313 3.12 -2.78 12.19
C VAL A 313 3.08 -1.34 11.68
N SER A 314 2.77 -0.38 12.56
CA SER A 314 2.66 1.04 12.18
C SER A 314 3.96 1.62 11.62
N ASP A 315 5.11 1.22 12.16
CA ASP A 315 6.42 1.62 11.65
C ASP A 315 6.66 1.12 10.21
N GLU A 316 6.18 -0.09 9.88
CA GLU A 316 6.28 -0.65 8.53
C GLU A 316 5.29 -0.01 7.57
N VAL A 317 4.06 0.25 8.01
CA VAL A 317 3.04 0.96 7.22
C VAL A 317 3.49 2.40 6.92
N ALA A 318 4.25 3.04 7.81
CA ALA A 318 4.83 4.35 7.56
C ALA A 318 5.91 4.36 6.47
N LEU A 319 6.45 3.19 6.09
CA LEU A 319 7.43 3.05 5.01
C LEU A 319 6.78 2.72 3.66
N SER A 320 5.63 2.05 3.67
CA SER A 320 4.84 1.71 2.49
C SER A 320 3.41 1.36 2.91
N GLU A 321 2.43 1.77 2.14
CA GLU A 321 1.02 1.44 2.38
C GLU A 321 0.59 0.14 1.66
N SER A 322 1.51 -0.56 0.96
CA SER A 322 1.23 -1.86 0.33
C SER A 322 2.42 -2.80 0.34
N PHE A 323 2.18 -4.10 0.53
CA PHE A 323 3.24 -5.09 0.73
C PHE A 323 3.08 -6.30 -0.19
N ALA A 324 4.19 -6.80 -0.73
CA ALA A 324 4.23 -8.11 -1.37
C ALA A 324 4.20 -9.22 -0.30
N LEU A 325 3.64 -10.38 -0.64
CA LEU A 325 3.54 -11.56 0.23
C LEU A 325 4.37 -12.73 -0.33
N ALA A 326 5.22 -13.30 0.51
CA ALA A 326 5.95 -14.54 0.25
C ALA A 326 5.67 -15.59 1.33
N ILE A 327 5.38 -16.82 0.91
CA ILE A 327 5.26 -18.00 1.77
C ILE A 327 6.43 -18.92 1.42
N SER A 328 7.25 -19.28 2.40
CA SER A 328 8.52 -19.97 2.15
C SER A 328 8.79 -21.08 3.16
N ALA A 329 9.46 -22.13 2.70
CA ALA A 329 10.03 -23.15 3.58
C ALA A 329 11.39 -23.64 3.05
N GLY A 330 12.21 -24.16 3.97
CA GLY A 330 13.51 -24.75 3.67
C GLY A 330 13.75 -26.02 4.49
N THR A 331 14.63 -26.87 3.99
CA THR A 331 15.21 -27.98 4.72
C THR A 331 16.72 -27.99 4.48
N GLY A 332 17.48 -28.24 5.54
CA GLY A 332 18.90 -28.53 5.46
C GLY A 332 19.17 -30.01 5.75
N ALA A 333 20.13 -30.24 6.64
CA ALA A 333 20.35 -31.58 7.19
C ALA A 333 19.13 -32.08 7.98
N PHE A 334 18.40 -31.16 8.62
CA PHE A 334 17.11 -31.39 9.27
C PHE A 334 16.00 -31.05 8.28
N PHE A 335 14.98 -31.90 8.23
CA PHE A 335 13.98 -31.82 7.17
C PHE A 335 12.62 -32.35 7.60
N ASN A 336 11.58 -31.80 6.98
CA ASN A 336 10.20 -32.23 7.11
C ASN A 336 9.49 -32.04 5.76
N LEU A 337 8.41 -32.80 5.53
CA LEU A 337 7.40 -32.38 4.56
C LEU A 337 6.74 -31.11 5.11
N GLN A 338 6.80 -30.01 4.36
CA GLN A 338 6.25 -28.72 4.80
C GLN A 338 5.22 -28.24 3.80
N GLN A 339 3.98 -28.08 4.26
CA GLN A 339 2.85 -27.74 3.41
C GLN A 339 2.03 -26.60 3.99
N PHE A 340 1.48 -25.78 3.10
CA PHE A 340 0.44 -24.81 3.39
C PHE A 340 -0.80 -25.18 2.58
N LYS A 341 -1.96 -25.29 3.24
CA LYS A 341 -3.26 -25.52 2.61
C LYS A 341 -4.04 -24.23 2.64
N ILE A 342 -4.35 -23.67 1.47
CA ILE A 342 -5.14 -22.45 1.39
C ILE A 342 -6.63 -22.76 1.58
N GLU A 343 -7.29 -22.02 2.47
CA GLU A 343 -8.75 -21.95 2.52
C GLU A 343 -9.22 -20.71 1.75
N SER A 344 -8.75 -19.54 2.16
CA SER A 344 -8.97 -18.30 1.43
C SER A 344 -7.91 -17.24 1.74
N PHE A 345 -7.67 -16.32 0.81
CA PHE A 345 -6.99 -15.07 1.09
C PHE A 345 -7.81 -13.90 0.53
N SER A 346 -8.36 -13.08 1.41
CA SER A 346 -9.13 -11.88 1.06
C SER A 346 -8.31 -10.63 1.34
N TYR A 347 -8.07 -9.81 0.32
CA TYR A 347 -7.28 -8.58 0.41
C TYR A 347 -7.69 -7.55 -0.67
N THR A 348 -7.30 -6.29 -0.48
CA THR A 348 -7.36 -5.27 -1.55
C THR A 348 -6.01 -5.21 -2.26
N ALA A 349 -6.00 -5.32 -3.58
CA ALA A 349 -4.78 -5.16 -4.38
C ALA A 349 -4.39 -3.67 -4.52
N ALA A 350 -3.08 -3.38 -4.52
CA ALA A 350 -2.56 -2.07 -4.91
C ALA A 350 -2.05 -2.10 -6.36
N LYS A 351 -2.47 -1.14 -7.18
CA LYS A 351 -1.92 -0.87 -8.52
C LYS A 351 -0.58 -0.11 -8.39
N GLU A 352 0.26 -0.23 -9.40
CA GLU A 352 1.52 0.53 -9.51
C GLU A 352 1.56 1.36 -10.80
N MET A 353 2.44 2.37 -10.85
CA MET A 353 2.68 3.16 -12.05
C MET A 353 4.16 3.48 -12.21
N SER A 354 4.70 3.18 -13.37
CA SER A 354 6.02 3.64 -13.83
C SER A 354 5.82 4.80 -14.80
N ILE A 355 6.54 5.91 -14.58
CA ILE A 355 6.53 7.09 -15.44
C ILE A 355 7.95 7.33 -15.95
N GLN A 356 8.08 7.41 -17.27
CA GLN A 356 9.33 7.73 -17.94
C GLN A 356 9.18 8.98 -18.81
N LYS A 357 10.15 9.88 -18.74
CA LYS A 357 10.23 11.07 -19.59
C LYS A 357 11.25 10.88 -20.71
N ASN A 358 10.78 11.15 -21.93
CA ASN A 358 11.57 11.17 -23.16
C ASN A 358 11.60 12.58 -23.76
N TRP A 359 12.68 12.87 -24.48
CA TRP A 359 12.89 14.14 -25.18
C TRP A 359 13.18 13.85 -26.65
N LEU A 360 12.52 14.59 -27.55
CA LEU A 360 12.60 14.42 -28.99
C LEU A 360 13.00 15.73 -29.68
N ASN A 361 14.02 15.66 -30.54
CA ASN A 361 14.56 16.79 -31.30
C ASN A 361 14.94 17.99 -30.43
N ASP A 362 15.42 17.73 -29.21
CA ASP A 362 15.76 18.76 -28.25
C ASP A 362 17.28 19.00 -28.12
N ASP A 363 17.63 20.16 -27.59
CA ASP A 363 18.98 20.43 -27.09
C ASP A 363 18.99 20.17 -25.58
N PRO A 364 19.75 19.20 -25.06
CA PRO A 364 19.81 18.90 -23.63
C PRO A 364 20.16 20.10 -22.74
N SER A 365 20.83 21.12 -23.28
CA SER A 365 21.15 22.36 -22.54
C SER A 365 19.95 23.30 -22.34
N MET A 366 18.87 23.07 -23.10
CA MET A 366 17.61 23.82 -23.04
C MET A 366 16.53 23.09 -22.24
N ARG A 367 16.83 21.90 -21.68
CA ARG A 367 15.88 21.18 -20.83
C ARG A 367 15.63 21.96 -19.53
N PRO A 368 14.39 22.00 -19.04
CA PRO A 368 14.12 22.52 -17.71
C PRO A 368 14.82 21.66 -16.65
N ALA A 369 15.00 22.22 -15.45
CA ALA A 369 15.59 21.47 -14.32
C ALA A 369 14.72 20.25 -13.92
N ASN A 370 13.40 20.38 -14.07
CA ASN A 370 12.42 19.35 -13.80
C ASN A 370 11.20 19.47 -14.72
N VAL A 371 10.40 18.42 -14.71
CA VAL A 371 9.05 18.36 -15.28
C VAL A 371 8.15 17.77 -14.20
N ILE A 372 6.92 18.27 -14.10
CA ILE A 372 5.90 17.75 -13.18
C ILE A 372 4.87 16.95 -13.97
N ALA A 373 4.71 15.68 -13.62
CA ALA A 373 3.61 14.85 -14.07
C ALA A 373 2.49 14.88 -13.02
N GLN A 374 1.26 15.13 -13.44
CA GLN A 374 0.09 15.05 -12.57
C GLN A 374 -0.59 13.70 -12.79
N VAL A 375 -0.65 12.89 -11.74
CA VAL A 375 -1.42 11.64 -11.72
C VAL A 375 -2.82 11.99 -11.24
N LEU A 376 -3.82 11.70 -12.06
CA LEU A 376 -5.22 11.95 -11.80
C LEU A 376 -5.96 10.64 -11.56
N GLN A 377 -6.86 10.63 -10.59
CA GLN A 377 -7.85 9.58 -10.41
C GLN A 377 -9.15 10.00 -11.08
N LYS A 378 -9.68 9.13 -11.92
CA LYS A 378 -10.96 9.33 -12.59
C LYS A 378 -12.01 8.39 -11.99
N ASN A 379 -13.11 8.99 -11.55
CA ASN A 379 -14.23 8.26 -10.94
C ASN A 379 -15.20 7.73 -12.00
N ILE A 380 -16.23 6.99 -11.54
CA ILE A 380 -17.24 6.39 -12.41
C ILE A 380 -18.10 7.40 -13.17
N ASP A 381 -18.24 8.63 -12.65
CA ASP A 381 -18.95 9.73 -13.30
C ASP A 381 -18.09 10.41 -14.38
N GLY A 382 -16.81 10.02 -14.50
CA GLY A 382 -15.86 10.54 -15.46
C GLY A 382 -15.14 11.83 -15.00
N GLU A 383 -15.35 12.26 -13.75
CA GLU A 383 -14.63 13.39 -13.17
C GLU A 383 -13.22 12.96 -12.75
N SER A 384 -12.23 13.82 -13.01
CA SER A 384 -10.83 13.57 -12.70
C SER A 384 -10.36 14.46 -11.55
N TYR A 385 -9.68 13.90 -10.58
CA TYR A 385 -9.15 14.63 -9.43
C TYR A 385 -7.64 14.44 -9.36
N LEU A 386 -6.92 15.50 -8.96
CA LEU A 386 -5.48 15.43 -8.76
C LEU A 386 -5.19 14.50 -7.58
N PHE A 387 -4.48 13.40 -7.86
CA PHE A 387 -4.10 12.40 -6.86
C PHE A 387 -2.68 12.64 -6.36
N GLU A 388 -1.73 12.82 -7.28
CA GLU A 388 -0.32 13.01 -6.94
C GLU A 388 0.40 13.87 -7.98
N GLU A 389 1.43 14.61 -7.55
CA GLU A 389 2.36 15.32 -8.43
C GLU A 389 3.75 14.70 -8.36
N VAL A 390 4.27 14.31 -9.52
CA VAL A 390 5.51 13.54 -9.64
C VAL A 390 6.57 14.38 -10.34
N GLU A 391 7.67 14.64 -9.65
CA GLU A 391 8.79 15.40 -10.20
C GLU A 391 9.79 14.48 -10.94
N LEU A 392 10.01 14.76 -12.23
CA LEU A 392 10.99 14.08 -13.08
C LEU A 392 12.19 15.02 -13.30
N THR A 393 13.40 14.51 -13.07
CA THR A 393 14.64 15.30 -13.10
C THR A 393 15.78 14.54 -13.76
N ALA A 394 16.89 15.22 -14.08
CA ALA A 394 18.10 14.51 -14.50
C ALA A 394 18.65 13.56 -13.42
N ASN A 395 18.46 13.86 -12.12
CA ASN A 395 18.99 13.07 -11.01
C ASN A 395 18.30 11.71 -10.85
N ASN A 396 16.99 11.64 -11.13
CA ASN A 396 16.24 10.37 -11.15
C ASN A 396 16.21 9.73 -12.54
N ASN A 397 17.12 10.14 -13.43
CA ASN A 397 17.17 9.69 -14.82
C ASN A 397 15.82 9.84 -15.53
N TRP A 398 15.09 10.93 -15.23
CA TRP A 398 13.81 11.26 -15.85
C TRP A 398 12.76 10.16 -15.68
N GLN A 399 12.78 9.47 -14.54
CA GLN A 399 11.90 8.34 -14.24
C GLN A 399 11.37 8.41 -12.81
N ALA A 400 10.17 7.89 -12.61
CA ALA A 400 9.55 7.73 -11.30
C ALA A 400 8.68 6.47 -11.26
N THR A 401 8.49 5.92 -10.06
CA THR A 401 7.56 4.82 -9.81
C THR A 401 6.66 5.23 -8.65
N LEU A 402 5.36 5.14 -8.86
CA LEU A 402 4.35 5.23 -7.81
C LEU A 402 3.92 3.82 -7.47
N THR A 403 4.18 3.45 -6.22
CA THR A 403 3.53 2.31 -5.59
C THR A 403 2.24 2.79 -4.94
N GLU A 404 1.36 1.86 -4.54
CA GLU A 404 0.20 2.19 -3.70
C GLU A 404 -0.90 3.00 -4.40
N LEU A 405 -1.15 2.73 -5.68
CA LEU A 405 -2.32 3.28 -6.36
C LEU A 405 -3.56 2.45 -5.98
N PRO A 406 -4.57 3.01 -5.28
CA PRO A 406 -5.78 2.26 -4.98
C PRO A 406 -6.48 1.78 -6.26
N GLU A 407 -6.93 0.52 -6.27
CA GLU A 407 -7.68 0.01 -7.43
C GLU A 407 -9.12 0.55 -7.48
N PHE A 408 -9.68 0.93 -6.35
CA PHE A 408 -11.08 1.37 -6.22
C PHE A 408 -11.20 2.61 -5.33
N ASP A 409 -12.27 3.37 -5.55
CA ASP A 409 -12.67 4.50 -4.71
C ASP A 409 -13.25 4.03 -3.38
N LEU A 410 -13.72 4.96 -2.52
CA LEU A 410 -14.34 4.63 -1.22
C LEU A 410 -15.75 4.01 -1.31
N ASP A 411 -16.33 3.85 -2.50
CA ASP A 411 -17.70 3.37 -2.68
C ASP A 411 -17.78 2.02 -3.40
N GLY A 412 -16.66 1.48 -3.90
CA GLY A 412 -16.63 0.18 -4.58
C GLY A 412 -16.18 0.24 -6.02
N HIS A 413 -16.03 1.43 -6.60
CA HIS A 413 -15.90 1.61 -8.04
C HIS A 413 -14.44 1.66 -8.45
N GLU A 414 -14.13 0.99 -9.55
CA GLU A 414 -12.77 0.93 -10.06
C GLU A 414 -12.27 2.32 -10.45
N LEU A 415 -11.06 2.65 -10.00
CA LEU A 415 -10.36 3.88 -10.36
C LEU A 415 -9.59 3.68 -11.66
N GLU A 416 -9.82 4.60 -12.59
CA GLU A 416 -8.98 4.80 -13.76
C GLU A 416 -7.95 5.87 -13.45
N TYR A 417 -6.69 5.64 -13.83
CA TYR A 417 -5.62 6.63 -13.68
C TYR A 417 -5.26 7.29 -15.00
N ILE A 418 -5.16 8.61 -14.98
CA ILE A 418 -4.72 9.43 -16.12
C ILE A 418 -3.45 10.16 -15.69
N VAL A 419 -2.46 10.25 -16.57
CA VAL A 419 -1.28 11.08 -16.34
C VAL A 419 -1.28 12.25 -17.30
N LEU A 420 -1.10 13.45 -16.76
CA LEU A 420 -0.84 14.67 -17.51
C LEU A 420 0.59 15.15 -17.24
N GLU A 421 1.10 15.99 -18.11
CA GLU A 421 2.33 16.75 -17.86
C GLU A 421 1.97 18.22 -17.75
N VAL A 422 2.41 18.88 -16.67
CA VAL A 422 2.26 20.33 -16.53
C VAL A 422 2.97 21.01 -17.72
N PRO A 423 2.32 21.92 -18.47
CA PRO A 423 2.81 22.44 -19.73
C PRO A 423 4.23 23.03 -19.69
N VAL A 424 5.21 22.35 -20.29
CA VAL A 424 6.59 22.82 -20.31
C VAL A 424 6.80 23.89 -21.41
N PRO A 425 7.32 25.10 -21.07
CA PRO A 425 7.59 26.14 -22.06
C PRO A 425 8.48 25.64 -23.20
N GLY A 426 8.11 25.95 -24.44
CA GLY A 426 8.86 25.55 -25.64
C GLY A 426 8.72 24.07 -26.04
N TYR A 427 7.86 23.30 -25.37
CA TYR A 427 7.63 21.89 -25.69
C TYR A 427 6.16 21.56 -25.90
N GLU A 428 5.93 20.59 -26.77
CA GLU A 428 4.65 19.91 -26.90
C GLU A 428 4.82 18.45 -26.42
N VAL A 429 3.96 18.03 -25.50
CA VAL A 429 4.00 16.69 -24.91
C VAL A 429 3.10 15.72 -25.69
N SER A 430 3.56 14.49 -25.85
CA SER A 430 2.72 13.33 -26.18
C SER A 430 2.84 12.28 -25.08
N ILE A 431 1.71 11.74 -24.64
CA ILE A 431 1.62 10.80 -23.53
C ILE A 431 1.20 9.44 -24.08
N ASP A 432 2.04 8.42 -23.90
CA ASP A 432 1.68 7.01 -24.11
C ASP A 432 1.39 6.37 -22.76
N SER A 433 0.27 5.67 -22.64
CA SER A 433 -0.19 5.03 -21.41
C SER A 433 -0.62 3.61 -21.71
N GLN A 434 -0.01 2.65 -21.02
CA GLN A 434 -0.31 1.24 -21.17
C GLN A 434 -0.55 0.63 -19.78
N PHE A 435 -1.59 -0.19 -19.63
CA PHE A 435 -1.84 -0.93 -18.41
C PHE A 435 -1.52 -2.41 -18.64
N ASP A 436 -0.55 -2.95 -17.89
CA ASP A 436 -0.26 -4.38 -17.85
C ASP A 436 -1.11 -5.03 -16.76
N SER A 437 -2.17 -5.73 -17.20
CA SER A 437 -3.08 -6.45 -16.29
C SER A 437 -2.43 -7.64 -15.59
N THR A 438 -1.28 -8.12 -16.07
CA THR A 438 -0.55 -9.23 -15.43
C THR A 438 0.09 -8.77 -14.14
N TYR A 439 0.63 -7.56 -14.15
CA TYR A 439 1.35 -6.97 -13.02
C TYR A 439 0.57 -5.86 -12.31
N GLN A 440 -0.67 -5.58 -12.75
CA GLN A 440 -1.49 -4.47 -12.27
C GLN A 440 -0.75 -3.13 -12.31
N GLN A 441 0.00 -2.89 -13.39
CA GLN A 441 0.95 -1.79 -13.49
C GLN A 441 0.67 -0.89 -14.71
N TYR A 442 0.61 0.42 -14.47
CA TYR A 442 0.64 1.42 -15.53
C TYR A 442 2.09 1.70 -15.97
N ASN A 443 2.32 1.72 -17.27
CA ASN A 443 3.57 2.11 -17.90
C ASN A 443 3.32 3.36 -18.73
N ILE A 444 3.84 4.50 -18.27
CA ILE A 444 3.57 5.82 -18.83
C ILE A 444 4.85 6.38 -19.44
N THR A 445 4.77 6.83 -20.70
CA THR A 445 5.87 7.54 -21.37
C THR A 445 5.43 8.95 -21.78
N LEU A 446 6.08 9.95 -21.19
CA LEU A 446 5.88 11.37 -21.49
C LEU A 446 6.96 11.82 -22.48
N THR A 447 6.63 12.12 -23.73
CA THR A 447 7.61 12.57 -24.73
C THR A 447 7.44 14.05 -25.05
N ASN A 448 8.46 14.86 -24.72
CA ASN A 448 8.48 16.27 -25.10
C ASN A 448 9.21 16.47 -26.41
N ARG A 449 8.54 17.14 -27.34
CA ARG A 449 9.10 17.59 -28.61
C ARG A 449 9.30 19.11 -28.56
N ALA A 450 10.52 19.56 -28.84
CA ALA A 450 10.81 20.98 -28.91
C ALA A 450 10.00 21.65 -30.04
N VAL A 451 9.46 22.83 -29.77
CA VAL A 451 8.72 23.67 -30.72
C VAL A 451 9.25 25.11 -30.65
N ASN A 452 8.97 25.92 -31.67
CA ASN A 452 9.40 27.32 -31.67
C ASN A 452 8.63 28.13 -30.62
N GLU A 453 9.35 28.89 -29.80
CA GLU A 453 8.82 29.63 -28.64
C GLU A 453 8.20 31.00 -28.99
N ASP A 454 8.29 31.44 -30.25
CA ASP A 454 8.03 32.83 -30.64
C ASP A 454 6.56 33.29 -30.48
N ASP A 455 5.65 32.40 -30.08
CA ASP A 455 4.20 32.63 -30.01
C ASP A 455 3.60 31.99 -28.72
N ASN A 456 3.90 32.56 -27.55
CA ASN A 456 3.32 32.16 -26.26
C ASN A 456 2.17 33.09 -25.79
N VAL A 457 1.36 32.61 -24.85
CA VAL A 457 0.26 33.35 -24.21
C VAL A 457 0.24 33.11 -22.69
N ASP A 458 -0.04 34.17 -21.94
CA ASP A 458 -0.26 34.11 -20.50
C ASP A 458 -1.75 34.19 -20.17
N LEU A 459 -2.24 33.34 -19.28
CA LEU A 459 -3.61 33.34 -18.78
C LEU A 459 -3.65 33.84 -17.34
N THR A 460 -4.54 34.77 -17.02
CA THR A 460 -4.76 35.26 -15.65
C THR A 460 -6.08 34.74 -15.11
N LEU A 461 -6.04 34.06 -13.97
CA LEU A 461 -7.21 33.52 -13.28
C LEU A 461 -7.44 34.39 -12.03
N ASN A 462 -8.62 35.00 -11.94
CA ASN A 462 -9.06 35.80 -10.79
C ASN A 462 -10.22 35.08 -10.12
N LYS A 463 -10.12 34.87 -8.81
CA LYS A 463 -11.11 34.15 -8.05
C LYS A 463 -11.81 35.06 -7.04
N ILE A 464 -13.13 35.06 -7.12
CA ILE A 464 -14.05 35.89 -6.35
C ILE A 464 -14.97 34.98 -5.53
N TRP A 465 -15.25 35.41 -4.30
CA TRP A 465 -16.22 34.79 -3.41
C TRP A 465 -17.36 35.77 -3.10
N ARG A 466 -18.58 35.27 -2.93
CA ARG A 466 -19.82 36.04 -2.72
C ARG A 466 -20.69 35.35 -1.66
N GLY A 467 -21.25 36.15 -0.75
CA GLY A 467 -22.17 35.67 0.27
C GLY A 467 -21.50 34.87 1.40
N ASP A 468 -20.18 34.93 1.52
CA ASP A 468 -19.39 34.16 2.47
C ASP A 468 -18.44 35.04 3.31
N GLU A 469 -17.94 34.46 4.40
CA GLU A 469 -16.84 34.99 5.19
C GLU A 469 -15.55 34.20 4.92
N ALA A 470 -14.38 34.84 5.09
CA ALA A 470 -13.09 34.22 4.78
C ALA A 470 -12.83 32.90 5.54
N SER A 471 -13.41 32.71 6.73
CA SER A 471 -13.32 31.49 7.53
C SER A 471 -14.10 30.29 6.96
N GLN A 472 -15.01 30.53 6.00
CA GLN A 472 -15.81 29.50 5.34
C GLN A 472 -15.18 29.01 4.03
N ARG A 473 -14.10 29.65 3.59
CA ARG A 473 -13.44 29.33 2.33
C ARG A 473 -12.54 28.10 2.51
N PRO A 474 -12.45 27.22 1.50
CA PRO A 474 -11.48 26.15 1.53
C PRO A 474 -10.05 26.72 1.53
N ALA A 475 -9.07 25.90 1.91
CA ALA A 475 -7.66 26.29 1.87
C ALA A 475 -7.15 26.44 0.42
N GLU A 476 -7.77 25.73 -0.51
CA GLU A 476 -7.46 25.75 -1.94
C GLU A 476 -8.69 25.37 -2.76
N ILE A 477 -8.64 25.68 -4.06
CA ILE A 477 -9.58 25.21 -5.08
C ILE A 477 -8.78 24.61 -6.24
N PHE A 478 -9.41 23.75 -7.02
CA PHE A 478 -8.81 23.13 -8.19
C PHE A 478 -9.49 23.65 -9.46
N VAL A 479 -8.67 24.07 -10.43
CA VAL A 479 -9.14 24.59 -11.72
C VAL A 479 -8.55 23.75 -12.83
N GLU A 480 -9.41 23.06 -13.56
CA GLU A 480 -9.06 22.31 -14.75
C GLU A 480 -8.79 23.29 -15.91
N LEU A 481 -7.58 23.26 -16.47
CA LEU A 481 -7.19 23.98 -17.68
C LEU A 481 -7.36 23.08 -18.89
N TYR A 482 -8.09 23.57 -19.90
CA TYR A 482 -8.31 22.86 -21.16
C TYR A 482 -7.68 23.60 -22.33
N ARG A 483 -7.18 22.84 -23.30
CA ARG A 483 -6.67 23.32 -24.58
C ARG A 483 -7.38 22.60 -25.72
N ASN A 484 -8.10 23.34 -26.56
CA ASN A 484 -8.95 22.78 -27.62
C ASN A 484 -9.94 21.71 -27.12
N GLY A 485 -10.38 21.81 -25.88
CA GLY A 485 -11.29 20.85 -25.25
C GLY A 485 -10.63 19.64 -24.58
N GLU A 486 -9.30 19.50 -24.68
CA GLU A 486 -8.54 18.45 -23.98
C GLU A 486 -8.02 18.98 -22.64
N LEU A 487 -8.16 18.18 -21.58
CA LEU A 487 -7.64 18.52 -20.25
C LEU A 487 -6.11 18.55 -20.29
N LEU A 488 -5.52 19.66 -19.87
CA LEU A 488 -4.09 19.92 -19.96
C LEU A 488 -3.40 19.88 -18.59
N GLU A 489 -4.03 20.45 -17.56
CA GLU A 489 -3.49 20.57 -16.20
C GLU A 489 -4.66 20.75 -15.22
N ILE A 490 -4.56 20.21 -14.00
CA ILE A 490 -5.40 20.63 -12.87
C ILE A 490 -4.57 21.58 -12.01
N VAL A 491 -4.95 22.86 -12.00
CA VAL A 491 -4.24 23.93 -11.33
C VAL A 491 -4.76 24.10 -9.89
N PRO A 492 -3.97 23.83 -8.85
CA PRO A 492 -4.32 24.21 -7.48
C PRO A 492 -4.14 25.72 -7.29
N ILE A 493 -5.20 26.40 -6.83
CA ILE A 493 -5.14 27.80 -6.42
C ILE A 493 -5.34 27.85 -4.90
N VAL A 494 -4.31 28.25 -4.19
CA VAL A 494 -4.29 28.29 -2.72
C VAL A 494 -4.73 29.65 -2.17
N ALA A 495 -5.23 29.64 -0.93
CA ALA A 495 -5.59 30.85 -0.22
C ALA A 495 -4.38 31.78 -0.06
N PRO A 496 -4.52 33.10 -0.33
CA PRO A 496 -3.44 34.05 -0.10
C PRO A 496 -3.09 34.11 1.39
N LYS A 497 -1.80 33.92 1.72
CA LYS A 497 -1.32 33.82 3.11
C LYS A 497 -1.24 35.16 3.86
N ASP A 498 -1.17 36.29 3.15
CA ASP A 498 -0.76 37.58 3.73
C ASP A 498 -1.61 38.80 3.32
N ASP A 499 -2.79 38.64 2.71
CA ASP A 499 -3.57 39.78 2.23
C ASP A 499 -4.97 39.88 2.83
N ALA A 500 -5.03 40.32 4.09
CA ALA A 500 -6.27 40.67 4.77
C ALA A 500 -6.96 41.91 4.15
N GLU A 501 -6.29 42.68 3.28
CA GLU A 501 -6.83 43.90 2.68
C GLU A 501 -7.48 43.67 1.30
N THR A 502 -6.92 42.79 0.46
CA THR A 502 -7.50 42.50 -0.87
C THR A 502 -8.25 41.17 -0.94
N ASN A 503 -7.80 40.14 -0.21
CA ASN A 503 -8.38 38.79 -0.23
C ASN A 503 -8.58 38.25 -1.68
N GLN A 504 -7.72 38.68 -2.61
CA GLN A 504 -7.82 38.34 -4.04
C GLN A 504 -7.01 37.08 -4.33
N TRP A 505 -7.73 36.03 -4.70
CA TRP A 505 -7.14 34.78 -5.18
C TRP A 505 -6.79 34.99 -6.66
N THR A 506 -5.50 35.11 -6.98
CA THR A 506 -5.04 35.31 -8.35
C THR A 506 -3.93 34.34 -8.71
N MET A 507 -3.98 33.82 -9.94
CA MET A 507 -2.97 32.92 -10.51
C MET A 507 -2.69 33.36 -11.94
N THR A 508 -1.43 33.34 -12.38
CA THR A 508 -1.07 33.54 -13.79
C THR A 508 -0.37 32.30 -14.31
N LEU A 509 -0.91 31.72 -15.38
CA LEU A 509 -0.32 30.62 -16.12
C LEU A 509 0.46 31.23 -17.28
N THR A 510 1.78 31.18 -17.22
CA THR A 510 2.66 31.83 -18.21
C THR A 510 3.15 30.84 -19.25
N ASP A 511 3.59 31.39 -20.38
CA ASP A 511 4.36 30.68 -21.41
C ASP A 511 3.65 29.45 -22.00
N LEU A 512 2.32 29.51 -22.05
CA LEU A 512 1.53 28.50 -22.75
C LEU A 512 1.65 28.73 -24.25
N LEU A 513 1.82 27.66 -25.04
CA LEU A 513 1.86 27.78 -26.50
C LEU A 513 0.58 28.43 -27.00
N SER A 514 0.67 29.47 -27.83
CA SER A 514 -0.52 30.12 -28.38
C SER A 514 -1.02 29.46 -29.67
N LYS A 515 -0.17 28.69 -30.37
CA LYS A 515 -0.49 28.03 -31.64
C LYS A 515 0.13 26.64 -31.74
N ASP A 516 -0.51 25.78 -32.52
CA ASP A 516 0.02 24.46 -32.87
C ASP A 516 1.14 24.52 -33.92
N VAL A 517 1.72 23.36 -34.24
CA VAL A 517 2.77 23.20 -35.25
C VAL A 517 2.36 23.65 -36.67
N ASN A 518 1.07 23.79 -36.96
CA ASN A 518 0.53 24.26 -38.23
C ASN A 518 0.19 25.76 -38.20
N GLY A 519 0.41 26.44 -37.07
CA GLY A 519 0.10 27.85 -36.85
C GLY A 519 -1.36 28.12 -36.48
N GLN A 520 -2.17 27.11 -36.17
CA GLN A 520 -3.54 27.25 -35.71
C GLN A 520 -3.55 27.66 -34.24
N THR A 521 -4.24 28.76 -33.91
CA THR A 521 -4.34 29.25 -32.53
C THR A 521 -5.08 28.26 -31.63
N TYR A 522 -4.50 28.00 -30.46
CA TYR A 522 -5.12 27.21 -29.40
C TYR A 522 -6.22 27.99 -28.70
N LEU A 523 -7.33 27.32 -28.41
CA LEU A 523 -8.39 27.82 -27.54
C LEU A 523 -8.19 27.30 -26.13
N TYR A 524 -7.97 28.21 -25.18
CA TYR A 524 -7.90 27.89 -23.76
C TYR A 524 -9.23 28.17 -23.06
N THR A 525 -9.67 27.21 -22.25
CA THR A 525 -10.85 27.34 -21.39
C THR A 525 -10.53 26.76 -20.01
N ILE A 526 -11.30 27.16 -18.99
CA ILE A 526 -11.15 26.60 -17.65
C ILE A 526 -12.48 26.08 -17.11
N LYS A 527 -12.41 25.14 -16.17
CA LYS A 527 -13.53 24.67 -15.34
C LYS A 527 -13.06 24.62 -13.89
N GLU A 528 -13.85 25.15 -12.98
CA GLU A 528 -13.60 24.96 -11.54
C GLU A 528 -14.20 23.62 -11.11
N GLN A 529 -13.45 22.85 -10.33
CA GLN A 529 -13.99 21.67 -9.68
C GLN A 529 -15.02 22.07 -8.62
N ALA A 530 -15.97 21.18 -8.33
CA ALA A 530 -17.06 21.49 -7.41
C ALA A 530 -16.50 21.90 -6.04
N VAL A 531 -16.93 23.06 -5.55
CA VAL A 531 -16.62 23.54 -4.20
C VAL A 531 -17.85 23.36 -3.32
N GLU A 532 -17.70 22.62 -2.24
CA GLU A 532 -18.79 22.30 -1.31
C GLU A 532 -19.52 23.56 -0.83
N ASN A 533 -20.86 23.57 -0.94
CA ASN A 533 -21.74 24.69 -0.55
C ASN A 533 -21.70 25.94 -1.44
N TYR A 534 -21.03 25.90 -2.59
CA TYR A 534 -21.00 27.04 -3.53
C TYR A 534 -21.52 26.66 -4.92
N GLN A 535 -22.10 27.64 -5.61
CA GLN A 535 -22.25 27.62 -7.07
C GLN A 535 -21.17 28.46 -7.74
N SER A 536 -20.61 27.93 -8.84
CA SER A 536 -19.53 28.55 -9.61
C SER A 536 -20.03 29.16 -10.93
N GLU A 537 -19.54 30.36 -11.26
CA GLU A 537 -19.70 31.02 -12.56
C GLU A 537 -18.33 31.45 -13.09
N ILE A 538 -18.04 31.15 -14.36
CA ILE A 538 -16.78 31.52 -15.02
C ILE A 538 -17.06 32.51 -16.15
N LYS A 539 -16.37 33.66 -16.14
CA LYS A 539 -16.37 34.66 -17.21
C LYS A 539 -14.99 34.77 -17.83
N ALA A 540 -14.92 34.77 -19.15
CA ALA A 540 -13.69 34.95 -19.91
C ALA A 540 -13.69 36.31 -20.63
N ASP A 541 -12.60 37.05 -20.53
CA ASP A 541 -12.29 38.25 -21.30
C ASP A 541 -10.88 38.11 -21.89
N GLY A 542 -10.81 37.57 -23.11
CA GLY A 542 -9.55 37.19 -23.75
C GLY A 542 -8.79 36.15 -22.92
N THR A 543 -7.60 36.51 -22.44
CA THR A 543 -6.75 35.63 -21.62
C THR A 543 -7.02 35.74 -20.12
N LYS A 544 -8.02 36.52 -19.71
CA LYS A 544 -8.40 36.72 -18.31
C LYS A 544 -9.66 35.95 -18.00
N PHE A 545 -9.59 35.09 -16.99
CA PHE A 545 -10.73 34.34 -16.47
C PHE A 545 -11.09 34.85 -15.07
N THR A 546 -12.37 35.01 -14.82
CA THR A 546 -12.91 35.36 -13.50
C THR A 546 -13.85 34.24 -13.03
N ILE A 547 -13.48 33.59 -11.94
CA ILE A 547 -14.24 32.50 -11.29
C ILE A 547 -14.97 33.12 -10.10
N THR A 548 -16.30 33.02 -10.05
CA THR A 548 -17.12 33.55 -8.96
C THR A 548 -17.86 32.43 -8.25
N ASN A 549 -17.57 32.22 -6.96
CA ASN A 549 -18.34 31.30 -6.13
C ASN A 549 -19.30 32.06 -5.26
N THR A 550 -20.56 31.69 -5.34
CA THR A 550 -21.63 32.24 -4.52
C THR A 550 -22.07 31.18 -3.53
N LEU A 551 -22.04 31.50 -2.24
CA LEU A 551 -22.49 30.60 -1.19
C LEU A 551 -23.97 30.25 -1.42
N ASN A 552 -24.30 28.96 -1.36
CA ASN A 552 -25.66 28.50 -1.53
C ASN A 552 -26.52 29.00 -0.36
N ASP A 553 -27.65 29.65 -0.69
CA ASP A 553 -28.57 30.20 0.31
C ASP A 553 -29.32 29.05 0.99
N ASN A 554 -28.84 28.58 2.15
CA ASN A 554 -29.42 27.48 2.92
C ASN A 554 -30.72 27.86 3.67
N GLY A 555 -31.53 28.77 3.11
CA GLY A 555 -32.85 29.11 3.64
C GLY A 555 -32.90 29.83 4.99
N ASN A 556 -31.76 30.23 5.58
CA ASN A 556 -31.72 31.07 6.78
C ASN A 556 -31.48 32.53 6.37
N GLY A 557 -32.59 33.24 6.11
CA GLY A 557 -32.57 34.64 5.71
C GLY A 557 -31.81 35.53 6.70
N ALA A 558 -30.69 36.06 6.25
CA ALA A 558 -30.18 37.36 6.67
C ALA A 558 -30.05 38.22 5.40
N LYS A 559 -30.76 39.35 5.38
CA LYS A 559 -30.64 40.33 4.29
C LYS A 559 -29.18 40.73 4.13
N ILE A 560 -28.64 40.54 2.93
CA ILE A 560 -27.40 41.21 2.51
C ILE A 560 -27.81 42.54 1.88
N ASP A 561 -27.39 43.63 2.49
CA ASP A 561 -27.51 44.97 1.92
C ASP A 561 -26.53 45.09 0.74
N ASP A 562 -27.07 45.27 -0.47
CA ASP A 562 -26.30 45.61 -1.67
C ASP A 562 -25.99 47.12 -1.66
N PRO A 563 -24.71 47.55 -1.67
CA PRO A 563 -24.37 48.97 -1.67
C PRO A 563 -24.50 49.66 -3.03
N ASP A 564 -24.99 49.02 -4.10
CA ASP A 564 -25.05 49.65 -5.44
C ASP A 564 -26.45 49.75 -6.08
N SER A 565 -27.46 50.17 -5.31
CA SER A 565 -28.77 50.55 -5.87
C SER A 565 -29.04 52.06 -5.79
N ALA A 566 -28.62 52.79 -6.81
CA ALA A 566 -29.12 54.13 -7.10
C ALA A 566 -30.42 54.06 -7.93
N PRO A 567 -31.45 54.90 -7.65
CA PRO A 567 -32.80 54.68 -8.17
C PRO A 567 -33.03 55.33 -9.53
N LYS A 568 -33.71 54.63 -10.44
CA LYS A 568 -34.48 55.27 -11.51
C LYS A 568 -35.85 54.62 -11.71
N ASP A 569 -36.85 55.45 -11.43
CA ASP A 569 -38.26 55.28 -11.74
C ASP A 569 -38.50 55.61 -13.22
N THR A 570 -39.22 54.77 -13.99
CA THR A 570 -40.47 55.12 -14.69
C THR A 570 -40.97 54.01 -15.62
N GLN A 571 -42.29 53.82 -15.50
CA GLN A 571 -43.29 52.97 -16.15
C GLN A 571 -43.29 52.97 -17.71
N ALA A 572 -43.57 51.83 -18.34
CA ALA A 572 -44.84 51.56 -19.07
C ALA A 572 -44.79 50.39 -20.09
N ASP A 573 -45.89 49.62 -20.07
CA ASP A 573 -46.56 48.84 -21.13
C ASP A 573 -45.97 47.55 -21.74
N SER A 574 -46.68 46.45 -21.44
CA SER A 574 -46.81 45.23 -22.27
C SER A 574 -47.93 45.40 -23.32
N PRO A 575 -47.99 44.57 -24.37
CA PRO A 575 -48.91 43.41 -24.34
C PRO A 575 -48.34 42.13 -25.01
N LYS A 576 -48.54 40.91 -24.47
CA LYS A 576 -49.69 39.96 -24.60
C LYS A 576 -49.88 39.48 -26.07
N VAL A 577 -50.00 38.20 -26.48
CA VAL A 577 -50.84 37.06 -26.05
C VAL A 577 -50.46 35.80 -26.89
N GLN A 578 -50.58 34.56 -26.37
CA GLN A 578 -51.39 33.42 -26.94
C GLN A 578 -51.15 32.03 -26.29
N HIS A 579 -51.84 31.80 -25.17
CA HIS A 579 -53.02 30.91 -24.97
C HIS A 579 -53.20 29.51 -25.64
N LEU A 580 -53.77 28.60 -24.80
CA LEU A 580 -54.54 27.33 -24.99
C LEU A 580 -53.76 26.01 -24.94
N GLY A 581 -54.13 24.97 -24.18
CA GLY A 581 -55.25 24.75 -23.25
C GLY A 581 -55.44 23.25 -22.89
N GLN A 582 -55.89 23.02 -21.64
CA GLN A 582 -56.78 21.96 -21.12
C GLN A 582 -56.33 20.50 -20.79
N GLN A 583 -56.16 20.29 -19.47
CA GLN A 583 -56.94 19.43 -18.52
C GLN A 583 -57.09 17.90 -18.67
N GLN A 584 -56.44 17.21 -17.70
CA GLN A 584 -56.93 16.25 -16.67
C GLN A 584 -57.77 15.00 -17.04
N THR A 585 -57.34 13.83 -16.56
CA THR A 585 -58.01 13.04 -15.49
C THR A 585 -57.09 11.94 -14.93
N GLY A 586 -57.12 11.70 -13.60
CA GLY A 586 -56.55 10.50 -12.95
C GLY A 586 -55.86 10.70 -11.59
N LYS A 587 -56.63 10.82 -10.50
CA LYS A 587 -56.21 10.64 -9.08
C LYS A 587 -55.80 9.18 -8.82
N ALA A 588 -55.03 8.75 -7.83
CA ALA A 588 -54.11 9.33 -6.84
C ALA A 588 -53.45 8.14 -6.10
N ALA A 589 -52.17 8.25 -5.74
CA ALA A 589 -51.60 7.58 -4.56
C ALA A 589 -50.42 8.44 -4.07
N GLN A 590 -50.48 8.86 -2.81
CA GLN A 590 -49.50 9.72 -2.15
C GLN A 590 -48.13 9.04 -2.02
N LYS A 591 -47.06 9.75 -2.38
CA LYS A 591 -45.67 9.48 -1.96
C LYS A 591 -45.20 10.74 -1.19
N PRO A 592 -44.59 10.61 0.00
CA PRO A 592 -44.21 11.76 0.81
C PRO A 592 -43.02 12.53 0.20
N ALA A 593 -42.86 13.75 0.69
CA ALA A 593 -41.91 14.78 0.28
C ALA A 593 -40.43 14.38 0.49
N ASP A 594 -39.58 15.15 -0.19
CA ASP A 594 -38.12 15.26 -0.11
C ASP A 594 -37.29 14.13 -0.74
N GLU A 595 -37.04 14.27 -2.04
CA GLU A 595 -35.86 13.72 -2.70
C GLU A 595 -34.76 14.80 -2.63
N GLN A 596 -34.14 14.93 -1.46
CA GLN A 596 -32.82 15.55 -1.33
C GLN A 596 -31.81 14.60 -1.97
N LEU A 597 -31.08 15.11 -2.96
CA LEU A 597 -29.87 14.48 -3.50
C LEU A 597 -28.94 14.12 -2.34
N PRO A 598 -28.31 12.94 -2.31
CA PRO A 598 -27.39 12.58 -1.23
C PRO A 598 -26.22 13.56 -1.23
N LEU A 599 -26.19 14.36 -0.16
CA LEU A 599 -25.12 15.25 0.23
C LEU A 599 -23.83 14.44 0.40
N LEU A 600 -22.78 14.85 -0.30
CA LEU A 600 -21.43 14.36 -0.13
C LEU A 600 -20.86 14.90 1.20
N ASP A 601 -21.29 14.33 2.32
CA ASP A 601 -20.69 14.61 3.63
C ASP A 601 -19.60 13.56 3.91
N LYS A 602 -18.38 13.83 3.44
CA LYS A 602 -17.17 13.20 3.99
C LYS A 602 -16.02 14.21 4.01
N ARG A 603 -16.02 15.02 5.06
CA ARG A 603 -14.76 15.53 5.63
C ARG A 603 -13.92 14.33 6.10
N ILE A 604 -13.01 13.84 5.26
CA ILE A 604 -11.83 13.14 5.76
C ILE A 604 -10.61 13.79 5.11
N LEU A 605 -9.92 14.49 6.00
CA LEU A 605 -8.69 15.23 5.85
C LEU A 605 -7.59 14.31 5.30
N TRP A 606 -7.14 14.49 4.06
CA TRP A 606 -5.79 14.08 3.66
C TRP A 606 -4.78 15.04 4.30
N ALA A 607 -4.63 14.93 5.62
CA ALA A 607 -3.44 15.40 6.30
C ALA A 607 -2.44 14.25 6.32
N LEU A 608 -1.81 13.99 5.16
CA LEU A 608 -0.54 13.28 5.16
C LEU A 608 0.43 14.11 6.00
N VAL A 609 0.98 13.51 7.05
CA VAL A 609 2.23 13.98 7.64
C VAL A 609 3.34 13.62 6.64
N VAL A 610 3.36 14.34 5.52
CA VAL A 610 4.60 14.73 4.85
C VAL A 610 4.85 16.16 5.29
N VAL A 611 5.32 16.31 6.53
CA VAL A 611 6.00 17.54 6.94
C VAL A 611 7.33 17.54 6.18
N GLY A 612 7.28 18.01 4.93
CA GLY A 612 8.44 17.96 4.06
C GLY A 612 8.27 18.34 2.59
N ALA A 613 7.10 18.72 2.05
CA ALA A 613 7.04 19.16 0.64
C ALA A 613 5.90 20.10 0.22
N VAL A 614 4.75 20.15 0.91
CA VAL A 614 3.59 20.97 0.44
C VAL A 614 3.85 22.49 0.51
N LEU A 615 4.78 22.94 1.37
CA LEU A 615 5.23 24.34 1.36
C LEU A 615 6.26 24.63 0.26
N VAL A 616 6.84 23.60 -0.36
CA VAL A 616 7.85 23.71 -1.42
C VAL A 616 7.21 23.65 -2.80
N THR A 617 6.08 22.97 -3.00
CA THR A 617 5.40 22.90 -4.31
C THR A 617 4.78 24.23 -4.74
N GLY A 618 4.08 24.96 -3.86
CA GLY A 618 3.56 26.30 -4.22
C GLY A 618 4.65 27.34 -4.51
N ALA A 619 5.79 27.25 -3.83
CA ALA A 619 6.96 28.06 -4.13
C ALA A 619 7.69 27.57 -5.39
N GLY A 620 7.74 26.25 -5.61
CA GLY A 620 8.33 25.56 -6.74
C GLY A 620 7.55 25.78 -8.04
N TYR A 621 6.23 25.77 -8.01
CA TYR A 621 5.34 26.10 -9.12
C TYR A 621 5.51 27.56 -9.55
N MET A 622 5.56 28.48 -8.57
CA MET A 622 5.87 29.89 -8.83
C MET A 622 7.32 30.15 -9.24
N LEU A 623 8.28 29.30 -8.83
CA LEU A 623 9.70 29.39 -9.20
C LEU A 623 9.95 28.79 -10.59
N TRP A 624 9.34 27.66 -10.93
CA TRP A 624 9.42 27.00 -12.23
C TRP A 624 8.86 27.90 -13.34
N ARG A 625 7.69 28.53 -13.15
CA ARG A 625 7.15 29.50 -14.12
C ARG A 625 7.90 30.84 -14.18
N LYS A 626 8.81 31.16 -13.25
CA LYS A 626 9.56 32.44 -13.24
C LYS A 626 10.99 32.35 -13.73
N VAL A 627 11.57 31.15 -13.84
CA VAL A 627 12.96 31.00 -14.32
C VAL A 627 12.96 30.87 -15.85
N ARG A 628 12.58 32.02 -16.45
CA ARG A 628 12.90 32.62 -17.75
C ARG A 628 13.22 31.78 -18.97
#